data_AF-A0A5D4SW02-F1
#
_entry.id   AF-A0A5D4SW02-F1
#
_cell.length_a   1.000
_cell.length_b   1.000
_cell.length_c   1.000
_cell.angle_alpha   90.00
_cell.angle_beta   90.00
_cell.angle_gamma   90.00
#
_symmetry.space_group_name_H-M   'P 1'
#
loop_
_entity.id
_entity.type
_entity.pdbx_description
1 polymer ?
#
loop_
_entity_poly.entity_id
_entity_poly.type
_entity_poly.pdbx_seq_one_letter_code
_entity_poly.pdbx_strand_id
1 'polypeptide(L)'
;MKKNISFQFPIEKKDYTELFQYMPYFKSIFKMATVGNLVALFLFCGYNIIANLQIAQDGTQFLILNIVTVIIGFVMYYVILFLIRLFFRKIIENRSNKLHSLYFGSNSNYLVGFDPRFDSFILGKEKMKIPADQSLTVIETERNLLFYVGKGKGKDDKFLISKAGSSPDHLLKLERVTNLLEEKELTIQTAKPI
;
A
#
# COMPACT_ATOMS: atom_id res chain seq x y z
N MET A 1 -5.54 -18.37 32.16
CA MET A 1 -4.47 -18.43 31.14
C MET A 1 -5.03 -17.97 29.80
N LYS A 2 -4.51 -16.89 29.20
CA LYS A 2 -4.91 -16.49 27.85
C LYS A 2 -4.46 -17.58 26.86
N LYS A 3 -5.39 -18.13 26.07
CA LYS A 3 -5.10 -19.18 25.06
C LYS A 3 -4.53 -18.55 23.79
N ASN A 4 -3.59 -19.22 23.14
CA ASN A 4 -3.08 -18.80 21.84
C ASN A 4 -4.21 -18.79 20.81
N ILE A 5 -4.27 -17.73 20.01
CA ILE A 5 -5.23 -17.62 18.90
C ILE A 5 -4.50 -18.09 17.64
N SER A 6 -5.17 -18.91 16.83
CA SER A 6 -4.63 -19.33 15.53
C SER A 6 -5.68 -19.17 14.45
N PHE A 7 -5.25 -18.61 13.33
CA PHE A 7 -6.03 -18.43 12.11
C PHE A 7 -5.48 -19.35 11.04
N GLN A 8 -6.38 -20.06 10.38
CA GLN A 8 -6.09 -20.86 9.21
C GLN A 8 -7.14 -20.52 8.14
N PHE A 9 -6.67 -20.06 6.99
CA PHE A 9 -7.55 -19.66 5.89
C PHE A 9 -6.85 -19.90 4.55
N PRO A 10 -7.63 -20.16 3.47
CA PRO A 10 -7.10 -20.23 2.13
C PRO A 10 -6.61 -18.84 1.70
N ILE A 11 -5.49 -18.78 0.98
CA ILE A 11 -5.02 -17.53 0.35
C ILE A 11 -5.14 -17.63 -1.16
N GLU A 12 -5.69 -16.58 -1.76
CA GLU A 12 -5.75 -16.39 -3.20
C GLU A 12 -4.71 -15.36 -3.67
N LYS A 13 -4.43 -15.38 -4.98
CA LYS A 13 -3.63 -14.34 -5.65
C LYS A 13 -4.17 -12.92 -5.38
N LYS A 14 -5.50 -12.76 -5.23
CA LYS A 14 -6.12 -11.47 -4.95
C LYS A 14 -5.69 -10.90 -3.59
N ASP A 15 -5.54 -11.74 -2.57
CA ASP A 15 -5.15 -11.31 -1.22
C ASP A 15 -3.68 -10.83 -1.21
N TYR A 16 -2.80 -11.49 -1.96
CA TYR A 16 -1.42 -11.00 -2.15
C TYR A 16 -1.39 -9.67 -2.91
N THR A 17 -2.27 -9.50 -3.90
CA THR A 17 -2.36 -8.26 -4.66
C THR A 17 -2.80 -7.12 -3.76
N GLU A 18 -3.79 -7.37 -2.90
CA GLU A 18 -4.28 -6.43 -1.91
C GLU A 18 -3.20 -6.04 -0.89
N LEU A 19 -2.44 -7.02 -0.39
CA LEU A 19 -1.31 -6.81 0.52
C LEU A 19 -0.25 -5.87 -0.07
N PHE A 20 0.00 -5.92 -1.39
CA PHE A 20 0.91 -4.98 -2.03
C PHE A 20 0.23 -3.65 -2.36
N GLN A 21 -1.04 -3.65 -2.76
CA GLN A 21 -1.77 -2.44 -3.14
C GLN A 21 -1.92 -1.45 -1.98
N TYR A 22 -2.13 -1.95 -0.76
CA TYR A 22 -2.30 -1.12 0.43
C TYR A 22 -1.00 -0.86 1.20
N MET A 23 0.13 -1.35 0.71
CA MET A 23 1.41 -1.24 1.40
C MET A 23 1.83 0.23 1.58
N PRO A 24 2.11 0.70 2.82
CA PRO A 24 2.47 2.09 3.10
C PRO A 24 3.68 2.60 2.30
N TYR A 25 4.62 1.70 1.98
CA TYR A 25 5.75 1.98 1.11
C TYR A 25 5.34 2.45 -0.28
N PHE A 26 4.43 1.74 -0.97
CA PHE A 26 4.01 2.15 -2.30
C PHE A 26 3.21 3.44 -2.27
N LYS A 27 2.37 3.65 -1.25
CA LYS A 27 1.68 4.92 -1.03
C LYS A 27 2.66 6.08 -0.86
N SER A 28 3.76 5.86 -0.14
CA SER A 28 4.82 6.85 0.05
C SER A 28 5.53 7.20 -1.27
N ILE A 29 5.92 6.20 -2.06
CA ILE A 29 6.59 6.46 -3.34
C ILE A 29 5.63 7.12 -4.33
N PHE A 30 4.37 6.67 -4.40
CA PHE A 30 3.37 7.28 -5.26
C PHE A 30 3.16 8.76 -4.90
N LYS A 31 3.05 9.08 -3.59
CA LYS A 31 2.98 10.46 -3.12
C LYS A 31 4.21 11.27 -3.51
N MET A 32 5.42 10.73 -3.33
CA MET A 32 6.66 11.40 -3.76
C MET A 32 6.68 11.65 -5.27
N ALA A 33 6.23 10.69 -6.08
CA ALA A 33 6.17 10.83 -7.53
C ALA A 33 5.13 11.88 -7.96
N THR A 34 3.96 11.94 -7.30
CA THR A 34 2.96 12.99 -7.54
C THR A 34 3.49 14.37 -7.19
N VAL A 35 4.12 14.53 -6.02
CA VAL A 35 4.73 15.80 -5.60
C VAL A 35 5.86 16.21 -6.55
N GLY A 36 6.74 15.27 -6.92
CA GLY A 36 7.80 15.51 -7.89
C GLY A 36 7.27 15.95 -9.25
N ASN A 37 6.20 15.32 -9.74
CA ASN A 37 5.55 15.71 -11.00
C ASN A 37 4.92 17.11 -10.92
N LEU A 38 4.35 17.48 -9.77
CA LEU A 38 3.83 18.82 -9.54
C LEU A 38 4.94 19.88 -9.56
N VAL A 39 6.07 19.62 -8.89
CA VAL A 39 7.24 20.50 -8.91
C VAL A 39 7.78 20.64 -10.34
N ALA A 40 7.87 19.53 -11.09
CA ALA A 40 8.29 19.55 -12.49
C ALA A 40 7.36 20.41 -13.36
N LEU A 41 6.05 20.36 -13.14
CA LEU A 41 5.08 21.23 -13.82
C LEU A 41 5.33 22.71 -13.52
N PHE A 42 5.53 23.07 -12.25
CA PHE A 42 5.83 24.45 -11.87
C PHE A 42 7.14 24.95 -12.50
N LEU A 43 8.19 24.14 -12.50
CA LEU A 43 9.47 24.48 -13.12
C LEU A 43 9.33 24.62 -14.65
N PHE A 44 8.61 23.71 -15.29
CA PHE A 44 8.32 23.77 -16.72
C PHE A 44 7.58 25.06 -17.09
N CYS A 45 6.48 25.38 -16.40
CA CYS A 45 5.72 26.61 -16.66
C CYS A 45 6.57 27.85 -16.37
N GLY A 46 7.28 27.90 -15.25
CA GLY A 46 8.12 29.04 -14.88
C GLY A 46 9.23 29.31 -15.89
N TYR A 47 9.95 28.27 -16.32
CA TYR A 47 11.00 28.39 -17.34
C TYR A 47 10.44 28.88 -18.67
N ASN A 48 9.33 28.30 -19.12
CA ASN A 48 8.73 28.67 -20.40
C ASN A 48 8.11 30.07 -20.37
N ILE A 49 7.57 30.55 -19.26
CA ILE A 49 7.09 31.95 -19.14
C ILE A 49 8.25 32.92 -19.38
N ILE A 50 9.43 32.66 -18.79
CA ILE A 50 10.62 33.49 -18.99
C ILE A 50 11.08 33.43 -20.46
N ALA A 51 11.11 32.24 -21.05
CA ALA A 51 11.47 32.07 -22.46
C ALA A 51 10.47 32.77 -23.41
N ASN A 52 9.18 32.63 -23.15
CA ASN A 52 8.12 33.26 -23.93
C ASN A 52 8.22 34.79 -23.87
N LEU A 53 8.63 35.36 -22.72
CA LEU A 53 8.84 36.80 -22.59
C LEU A 53 9.97 37.31 -23.51
N GLN A 54 11.00 36.48 -23.73
CA GLN A 54 12.13 36.83 -24.60
C GLN A 54 11.81 36.67 -26.09
N ILE A 55 10.83 35.83 -26.43
CA ILE A 55 10.50 35.46 -27.82
C ILE A 55 9.29 36.24 -28.35
N ALA A 56 8.36 36.64 -27.48
CA ALA A 56 7.14 37.32 -27.88
C ALA A 56 7.42 38.71 -28.48
N GLN A 57 6.78 39.01 -29.60
CA GLN A 57 6.88 40.31 -30.28
C GLN A 57 5.92 41.34 -29.67
N ASP A 58 4.82 40.88 -29.09
CA ASP A 58 3.83 41.71 -28.40
C ASP A 58 3.16 40.96 -27.23
N GLY A 59 2.30 41.68 -26.49
CA GLY A 59 1.58 41.13 -25.34
C GLY A 59 0.55 40.05 -25.69
N THR A 60 -0.04 40.09 -26.88
CA THR A 60 -1.02 39.09 -27.33
C THR A 60 -0.31 37.77 -27.62
N GLN A 61 0.82 37.81 -28.32
CA GLN A 61 1.65 36.64 -28.59
C GLN A 61 2.19 36.04 -27.29
N PHE A 62 2.65 36.87 -26.35
CA PHE A 62 3.09 36.42 -25.03
C PHE A 62 1.98 35.65 -24.28
N LEU A 63 0.75 36.18 -24.31
CA LEU A 63 -0.40 35.55 -23.68
C LEU A 63 -0.76 34.21 -24.34
N ILE A 64 -0.78 34.14 -25.67
CA ILE A 64 -1.04 32.90 -26.41
C ILE A 64 0.02 31.83 -26.08
N LEU A 65 1.31 32.18 -26.10
CA LEU A 65 2.39 31.25 -25.81
C LEU A 65 2.30 30.70 -24.39
N ASN A 66 1.95 31.53 -23.41
CA ASN A 66 1.78 31.08 -22.02
C ASN A 66 0.56 30.17 -21.84
N ILE A 67 -0.56 30.46 -22.50
CA ILE A 67 -1.74 29.57 -22.48
C ILE A 67 -1.37 28.20 -23.06
N VAL A 68 -0.71 28.16 -24.22
CA VAL A 68 -0.28 26.91 -24.86
C VAL A 68 0.68 26.14 -23.95
N THR A 69 1.64 26.84 -23.35
CA THR A 69 2.59 26.26 -22.37
C THR A 69 1.85 25.59 -21.21
N VAL A 70 0.90 26.29 -20.59
CA VAL A 70 0.14 25.77 -19.46
C VAL A 70 -0.68 24.54 -19.88
N ILE A 71 -1.35 24.58 -21.03
CA ILE A 71 -2.12 23.44 -21.56
C ILE A 71 -1.21 22.22 -21.75
N ILE A 72 -0.06 22.39 -22.42
CA ILE A 72 0.91 21.31 -22.64
C ILE A 72 1.41 20.76 -21.30
N GLY A 73 1.75 21.64 -20.35
CA GLY A 73 2.17 21.26 -19.01
C GLY A 73 1.12 20.39 -18.30
N PHE A 74 -0.15 20.81 -18.32
CA PHE A 74 -1.25 20.03 -17.74
C PHE A 74 -1.43 18.67 -18.43
N VAL A 75 -1.40 18.62 -19.76
CA VAL A 75 -1.50 17.36 -20.51
C VAL A 75 -0.37 16.42 -20.11
N MET A 76 0.88 16.91 -20.10
CA MET A 76 2.04 16.12 -19.69
C MET A 76 1.95 15.66 -18.23
N TYR A 77 1.48 16.50 -17.32
CA TYR A 77 1.26 16.14 -15.93
C TYR A 77 0.34 14.92 -15.79
N TYR A 78 -0.81 14.91 -16.49
CA TYR A 78 -1.75 13.79 -16.46
C TYR A 78 -1.20 12.54 -17.16
N VAL A 79 -0.49 12.70 -18.27
CA VAL A 79 0.19 11.57 -18.96
C VAL A 79 1.19 10.91 -18.02
N ILE A 80 2.04 11.70 -17.34
CA ILE A 80 3.03 11.18 -16.39
C ILE A 80 2.33 10.48 -15.21
N LEU A 81 1.28 11.08 -14.63
CA LEU A 81 0.51 10.43 -13.56
C LEU A 81 -0.09 9.10 -14.01
N PHE A 82 -0.63 9.04 -15.23
CA PHE A 82 -1.19 7.83 -15.80
C PHE A 82 -0.12 6.74 -15.96
N LEU A 83 1.04 7.09 -16.51
CA LEU A 83 2.18 6.18 -16.67
C LEU A 83 2.70 5.67 -15.31
N ILE A 84 2.80 6.55 -14.30
CA ILE A 84 3.17 6.17 -12.94
C ILE A 84 2.17 5.13 -12.41
N ARG A 85 0.84 5.40 -12.50
CA ARG A 85 -0.18 4.44 -12.04
C ARG A 85 -0.05 3.08 -12.72
N LEU A 86 0.14 3.06 -14.04
CA LEU A 86 0.34 1.80 -14.79
C LEU A 86 1.60 1.05 -14.34
N PHE A 87 2.70 1.78 -14.15
CA PHE A 87 3.97 1.21 -13.70
C PHE A 87 3.84 0.56 -12.33
N PHE A 88 3.22 1.25 -11.37
CA PHE A 88 2.98 0.71 -10.02
C PHE A 88 2.06 -0.51 -10.05
N ARG A 89 0.98 -0.47 -10.84
CA ARG A 89 0.08 -1.63 -11.02
C ARG A 89 0.85 -2.86 -11.52
N LYS A 90 1.73 -2.68 -12.50
CA LYS A 90 2.57 -3.78 -13.04
C LYS A 90 3.58 -4.30 -12.02
N ILE A 91 4.18 -3.43 -11.21
CA ILE A 91 5.07 -3.84 -10.11
C ILE A 91 4.30 -4.66 -9.07
N ILE A 92 3.13 -4.19 -8.64
CA ILE A 92 2.27 -4.85 -7.66
C ILE A 92 1.88 -6.24 -8.18
N GLU A 93 1.44 -6.33 -9.44
CA GLU A 93 1.08 -7.59 -10.07
C GLU A 93 2.26 -8.57 -10.14
N ASN A 94 3.44 -8.11 -10.56
CA ASN A 94 4.64 -8.95 -10.62
C ASN A 94 5.07 -9.45 -9.23
N ARG A 95 5.02 -8.58 -8.20
CA ARG A 95 5.36 -8.97 -6.83
C ARG A 95 4.33 -9.92 -6.24
N SER A 96 3.05 -9.69 -6.51
CA SER A 96 1.95 -10.58 -6.13
C SER A 96 2.12 -11.96 -6.78
N ASN A 97 2.37 -12.02 -8.09
CA ASN A 97 2.63 -13.27 -8.81
C ASN A 97 3.82 -14.04 -8.24
N LYS A 98 4.92 -13.34 -7.94
CA LYS A 98 6.12 -13.94 -7.34
C LYS A 98 5.84 -14.48 -5.94
N LEU A 99 5.08 -13.76 -5.12
CA LEU A 99 4.75 -14.23 -3.77
C LEU A 99 3.79 -15.42 -3.83
N HIS A 100 2.77 -15.34 -4.67
CA HIS A 100 1.85 -16.44 -4.93
C HIS A 100 2.60 -17.70 -5.39
N SER A 101 3.49 -17.62 -6.38
CA SER A 101 4.22 -18.80 -6.85
C SER A 101 5.14 -19.43 -5.81
N LEU A 102 5.73 -18.63 -4.92
CA LEU A 102 6.60 -19.13 -3.84
C LEU A 102 5.83 -19.89 -2.75
N TYR A 103 4.64 -19.41 -2.38
CA TYR A 103 3.89 -19.95 -1.23
C TYR A 103 2.74 -20.89 -1.61
N PHE A 104 2.14 -20.72 -2.78
CA PHE A 104 0.99 -21.51 -3.21
C PHE A 104 1.35 -22.99 -3.48
N GLY A 105 2.57 -23.26 -3.95
CA GLY A 105 3.05 -24.63 -4.17
C GLY A 105 3.39 -25.41 -2.89
N SER A 106 3.55 -24.73 -1.75
CA SER A 106 4.10 -25.30 -0.52
C SER A 106 3.12 -25.33 0.67
N ASN A 107 2.06 -24.52 0.67
CA ASN A 107 0.96 -24.61 1.63
C ASN A 107 -0.25 -23.79 1.15
N SER A 108 -1.38 -24.43 0.84
CA SER A 108 -2.61 -23.74 0.42
C SER A 108 -3.29 -22.97 1.55
N ASN A 109 -2.98 -23.33 2.81
CA ASN A 109 -3.51 -22.71 4.00
C ASN A 109 -2.44 -21.87 4.69
N TYR A 110 -2.72 -20.59 4.86
CA TYR A 110 -1.85 -19.67 5.58
C TYR A 110 -2.18 -19.73 7.08
N LEU A 111 -1.14 -19.75 7.91
CA LEU A 111 -1.25 -19.89 9.36
C LEU A 111 -0.68 -18.65 10.04
N VAL A 112 -1.53 -17.96 10.78
CA VAL A 112 -1.15 -16.83 11.63
C VAL A 112 -1.55 -17.16 13.07
N GLY A 113 -0.57 -17.18 13.97
CA GLY A 113 -0.80 -17.29 15.40
C GLY A 113 -0.74 -15.93 16.08
N PHE A 114 -1.42 -15.77 17.21
CA PHE A 114 -1.19 -14.71 18.18
C PHE A 114 -0.91 -15.33 19.54
N ASP A 115 0.24 -14.98 20.11
CA ASP A 115 0.66 -15.41 21.43
C ASP A 115 0.42 -14.26 22.43
N PRO A 116 -0.62 -14.36 23.28
CA PRO A 116 -0.96 -13.32 24.25
C PRO A 116 -0.01 -13.26 25.44
N ARG A 117 0.98 -14.17 25.55
CA ARG A 117 2.02 -14.10 26.60
C ARG A 117 3.14 -13.16 26.22
N PHE A 118 3.45 -13.08 24.93
CA PHE A 118 4.51 -12.24 24.37
C PHE A 118 3.96 -11.06 23.57
N ASP A 119 2.63 -10.92 23.51
CA ASP A 119 1.95 -9.96 22.67
C ASP A 119 2.50 -9.93 21.24
N SER A 120 2.65 -11.11 20.63
CA SER A 120 3.31 -11.24 19.33
C SER A 120 2.51 -12.11 18.37
N PHE A 121 2.46 -11.69 17.11
CA PHE A 121 2.03 -12.52 16.00
C PHE A 121 3.12 -13.52 15.63
N ILE A 122 2.71 -14.74 15.32
CA ILE A 122 3.59 -15.84 14.91
C ILE A 122 3.24 -16.19 13.48
N LEU A 123 4.18 -16.01 12.55
CA LEU A 123 4.00 -16.28 11.13
C LEU A 123 4.70 -17.57 10.69
N GLY A 124 3.98 -18.39 9.92
CA GLY A 124 4.54 -19.51 9.17
C GLY A 124 5.15 -20.64 10.04
N LYS A 125 5.81 -21.59 9.35
CA LYS A 125 6.47 -22.74 9.99
C LYS A 125 7.73 -22.34 10.77
N GLU A 126 8.40 -21.26 10.36
CA GLU A 126 9.63 -20.74 11.00
C GLU A 126 9.35 -19.95 12.30
N LYS A 127 8.07 -19.78 12.68
CA LYS A 127 7.63 -19.12 13.92
C LYS A 127 8.25 -17.73 14.10
N MET A 128 8.32 -16.94 13.03
CA MET A 128 8.76 -15.56 13.15
C MET A 128 7.80 -14.80 14.06
N LYS A 129 8.33 -14.16 15.10
CA LYS A 129 7.56 -13.40 16.07
C LYS A 129 7.59 -11.93 15.71
N ILE A 130 6.41 -11.35 15.50
CA ILE A 130 6.24 -9.91 15.26
C ILE A 130 5.52 -9.33 16.47
N PRO A 131 6.12 -8.39 17.22
CA PRO A 131 5.46 -7.75 18.35
C PRO A 131 4.22 -6.97 17.87
N ALA A 132 3.11 -7.09 18.59
CA ALA A 132 1.92 -6.28 18.40
C ALA A 132 2.09 -4.97 19.18
N ASP A 133 2.93 -4.09 18.64
CA ASP A 133 3.27 -2.77 19.16
C ASP A 133 3.10 -1.69 18.10
N GLN A 134 3.43 -0.43 18.44
CA GLN A 134 3.26 0.74 17.58
C GLN A 134 4.10 0.72 16.29
N SER A 135 5.03 -0.21 16.13
CA SER A 135 5.72 -0.41 14.86
C SER A 135 4.79 -0.98 13.78
N LEU A 136 3.63 -1.49 14.17
CA LEU A 136 2.71 -2.23 13.34
C LEU A 136 1.59 -1.34 12.81
N THR A 137 1.56 -1.16 11.49
CA THR A 137 0.47 -0.49 10.78
C THR A 137 -0.57 -1.54 10.37
N VAL A 138 -1.82 -1.31 10.79
CA VAL A 138 -2.95 -2.18 10.47
C VAL A 138 -3.88 -1.47 9.49
N ILE A 139 -4.14 -2.10 8.35
CA ILE A 139 -5.05 -1.59 7.32
C ILE A 139 -6.19 -2.57 7.14
N GLU A 140 -7.40 -2.10 7.33
CA GLU A 140 -8.62 -2.87 7.10
C GLU A 140 -9.12 -2.66 5.66
N THR A 141 -9.45 -3.78 5.01
CA THR A 141 -10.12 -3.80 3.72
C THR A 141 -11.43 -4.59 3.80
N GLU A 142 -12.20 -4.64 2.71
CA GLU A 142 -13.43 -5.43 2.67
C GLU A 142 -13.20 -6.93 2.94
N ARG A 143 -12.05 -7.45 2.51
CA ARG A 143 -11.73 -8.89 2.59
C ARG A 143 -10.76 -9.27 3.70
N ASN A 144 -9.85 -8.37 4.06
CA ASN A 144 -8.67 -8.73 4.85
C ASN A 144 -8.33 -7.65 5.89
N LEU A 145 -7.73 -8.08 6.99
CA LEU A 145 -6.92 -7.22 7.87
C LEU A 145 -5.46 -7.38 7.44
N LEU A 146 -4.85 -6.29 6.98
CA LEU A 146 -3.49 -6.24 6.46
C LEU A 146 -2.56 -5.64 7.52
N PHE A 147 -1.43 -6.27 7.73
CA PHE A 147 -0.47 -5.94 8.77
C PHE A 147 0.87 -5.60 8.14
N TYR A 148 1.47 -4.48 8.54
CA TYR A 148 2.76 -4.02 8.04
C TYR A 148 3.66 -3.57 9.20
N VAL A 149 4.85 -4.14 9.31
CA VAL A 149 5.90 -3.65 10.21
C VAL A 149 6.59 -2.45 9.54
N GLY A 150 6.61 -1.31 10.22
CA GLY A 150 7.09 -0.04 9.67
C GLY A 150 6.35 0.34 8.38
N LYS A 151 7.05 0.32 7.24
CA LYS A 151 6.45 0.58 5.91
C LYS A 151 6.19 -0.68 5.08
N GLY A 152 6.43 -1.87 5.63
CA GLY A 152 6.20 -3.17 4.98
C GLY A 152 7.26 -3.60 3.96
N LYS A 153 8.42 -2.92 3.93
CA LYS A 153 9.44 -3.04 2.86
C LYS A 153 10.08 -4.42 2.80
N GLY A 154 10.35 -5.05 3.94
CA GLY A 154 10.92 -6.39 4.07
C GLY A 154 9.92 -7.49 3.70
N LYS A 155 10.45 -8.69 3.44
CA LYS A 155 9.62 -9.85 3.06
C LYS A 155 8.71 -10.27 4.20
N ASP A 156 9.22 -10.21 5.43
CA ASP A 156 8.52 -10.63 6.65
C ASP A 156 7.92 -9.47 7.44
N ASP A 157 7.99 -8.26 6.89
CA ASP A 157 7.39 -7.05 7.46
C ASP A 157 5.91 -6.91 7.08
N LYS A 158 5.28 -7.95 6.53
CA LYS A 158 3.87 -7.90 6.13
C LYS A 158 3.19 -9.24 6.14
N PHE A 159 1.95 -9.24 6.57
CA PHE A 159 1.07 -10.40 6.58
C PHE A 159 -0.39 -9.94 6.53
N LEU A 160 -1.30 -10.89 6.41
CA LEU A 160 -2.73 -10.62 6.45
C LEU A 160 -3.45 -11.65 7.31
N ILE A 161 -4.61 -11.27 7.82
CA ILE A 161 -5.60 -12.19 8.37
C ILE A 161 -6.86 -11.98 7.54
N SER A 162 -7.33 -13.03 6.87
CA SER A 162 -8.56 -12.91 6.09
C SER A 162 -9.78 -12.75 7.00
N LYS A 163 -10.75 -11.94 6.60
CA LYS A 163 -12.06 -11.87 7.24
C LYS A 163 -12.89 -13.12 6.91
N ALA A 164 -12.60 -13.76 5.79
CA ALA A 164 -13.16 -15.06 5.44
C ALA A 164 -12.40 -16.16 6.17
N GLY A 165 -13.10 -16.93 7.00
CA GLY A 165 -12.55 -18.04 7.76
C GLY A 165 -13.22 -19.35 7.42
N SER A 166 -12.46 -20.43 7.45
CA SER A 166 -13.00 -21.79 7.30
C SER A 166 -13.56 -22.35 8.61
N SER A 167 -13.25 -21.72 9.75
CA SER A 167 -13.63 -22.19 11.08
C SER A 167 -14.84 -21.41 11.64
N PRO A 168 -15.78 -22.06 12.35
CA PRO A 168 -16.91 -21.39 13.00
C PRO A 168 -16.50 -20.33 14.03
N ASP A 169 -15.31 -20.48 14.64
CA ASP A 169 -14.78 -19.56 15.65
C ASP A 169 -13.92 -18.42 15.07
N HIS A 170 -13.78 -18.35 13.74
CA HIS A 170 -12.89 -17.41 13.08
C HIS A 170 -13.26 -15.95 13.33
N LEU A 171 -14.54 -15.60 13.22
CA LEU A 171 -15.02 -14.24 13.48
C LEU A 171 -14.80 -13.82 14.93
N LEU A 172 -15.06 -14.71 15.89
CA LEU A 172 -14.80 -14.46 17.31
C LEU A 172 -13.32 -14.28 17.61
N LYS A 173 -12.44 -15.03 16.93
CA LYS A 173 -10.97 -14.85 17.03
C LYS A 173 -10.54 -13.52 16.44
N LEU A 174 -11.12 -13.14 15.31
CA LEU A 174 -10.83 -11.88 14.63
C LEU A 174 -11.23 -10.69 15.50
N GLU A 175 -12.45 -10.70 16.03
CA GLU A 175 -12.96 -9.68 16.95
C GLU A 175 -12.06 -9.54 18.19
N ARG A 176 -11.65 -10.66 18.80
CA ARG A 176 -10.69 -10.63 19.92
C ARG A 176 -9.37 -9.99 19.55
N VAL A 177 -8.82 -10.28 18.37
CA VAL A 177 -7.57 -9.67 17.93
C VAL A 177 -7.77 -8.19 17.65
N THR A 178 -8.86 -7.79 17.01
CA THR A 178 -9.20 -6.38 16.77
C THR A 178 -9.31 -5.60 18.08
N ASN A 179 -10.05 -6.10 19.06
CA ASN A 179 -10.18 -5.47 20.37
C ASN A 179 -8.82 -5.37 21.08
N LEU A 180 -7.98 -6.40 20.99
CA LEU A 180 -6.62 -6.37 21.56
C LEU A 180 -5.72 -5.31 20.89
N LEU A 181 -5.87 -5.10 19.59
CA LEU A 181 -5.13 -4.07 18.86
C LEU A 181 -5.60 -2.66 19.29
N GLU A 182 -6.91 -2.47 19.43
CA GLU A 182 -7.49 -1.22 19.91
C GLU A 182 -7.10 -0.91 21.37
N GLU A 183 -7.12 -1.91 22.26
CA GLU A 183 -6.63 -1.79 23.64
C GLU A 183 -5.16 -1.37 23.72
N LYS A 184 -4.37 -1.68 22.67
CA LYS A 184 -2.96 -1.31 22.54
C LYS A 184 -2.76 0.03 21.82
N GLU A 185 -3.82 0.79 21.61
CA GLU A 185 -3.84 2.06 20.88
C GLU A 185 -3.35 1.93 19.42
N LEU A 186 -3.42 0.73 18.84
CA LEU A 186 -3.08 0.51 17.44
C LEU A 186 -4.26 0.92 16.57
N THR A 187 -4.08 2.02 15.84
CA THR A 187 -5.13 2.54 14.95
C THR A 187 -5.29 1.61 13.73
N ILE A 188 -6.48 1.05 13.59
CA ILE A 188 -6.90 0.32 12.40
C ILE A 188 -7.36 1.33 11.35
N GLN A 189 -6.63 1.41 10.24
CA GLN A 189 -6.91 2.38 9.18
C GLN A 189 -7.78 1.76 8.09
N THR A 190 -8.92 2.36 7.79
CA THR A 190 -9.66 2.06 6.56
C THR A 190 -9.01 2.84 5.41
N ALA A 191 -8.33 2.14 4.50
CA ALA A 191 -7.61 2.78 3.39
C ALA A 191 -8.33 2.60 2.05
N LYS A 192 -8.17 3.58 1.15
CA LYS A 192 -8.52 3.43 -0.27
C LYS A 192 -7.30 2.92 -1.07
N PRO A 193 -7.53 2.10 -2.11
CA PRO A 193 -6.46 1.59 -2.95
C PRO A 193 -5.74 2.71 -3.71
N ILE A 194 -4.46 2.48 -4.03
CA ILE A 194 -3.59 3.37 -4.86
C ILE A 194 -4.04 3.33 -6.33
#